data_AF-J0WIM8-F1
#
_entry.id   AF-J0WIM8-F1
#
_cell.length_a   1.000
_cell.length_b   1.000
_cell.length_c   1.000
_cell.angle_alpha   90.00
_cell.angle_beta   90.00
_cell.angle_gamma   90.00
#
_symmetry.space_group_name_H-M   'P 1'
#
loop_
_entity.id
_entity.type
_entity.pdbx_description
1 polymer ?
#
loop_
_entity_poly.entity_id
_entity_poly.type
_entity_poly.pdbx_seq_one_letter_code
_entity_poly.pdbx_strand_id
1 'polypeptide(L)' 'MKTKRKFKSDVFEAIHNSVEAMHLAGTADKETMHSFDETCLVSPHVKPQGADLKDRDAL' A
#
# COMPACT_ATOMS: atom_id res chain seq x y z
N MET A 1 3.24 16.80 -11.36
CA MET A 1 3.57 15.39 -11.68
C MET A 1 3.07 14.53 -10.53
N LYS A 2 2.10 13.62 -10.74
CA LYS A 2 1.63 12.72 -9.68
C LYS A 2 2.73 11.69 -9.44
N THR A 3 3.44 11.78 -8.33
CA THR A 3 4.44 10.79 -7.92
C THR A 3 3.72 9.43 -7.84
N LYS A 4 4.03 8.52 -8.77
CA LYS A 4 3.45 7.17 -8.76
C LYS A 4 4.02 6.44 -7.55
N ARG A 5 3.27 6.45 -6.45
CA ARG A 5 3.49 5.66 -5.25
C ARG A 5 3.57 4.19 -5.66
N LYS A 6 4.67 3.50 -5.29
CA LYS A 6 4.82 2.07 -5.55
C LYS A 6 4.34 1.30 -4.34
N PHE A 7 3.24 0.57 -4.51
CA PHE A 7 2.68 -0.28 -3.47
C PHE A 7 3.31 -1.67 -3.50
N LYS A 8 3.39 -2.32 -2.33
CA LYS A 8 3.92 -3.68 -2.20
C LYS A 8 3.06 -4.72 -2.93
N SER A 9 1.75 -4.50 -2.96
CA SER A 9 0.78 -5.32 -3.68
C SER A 9 -0.51 -4.52 -3.93
N ASP A 10 -1.37 -5.06 -4.80
CA ASP A 10 -2.71 -4.53 -5.08
C ASP A 10 -3.57 -4.40 -3.81
N VAL A 11 -3.46 -5.37 -2.89
CA VAL A 11 -4.19 -5.33 -1.60
C VAL A 11 -3.74 -4.13 -0.75
N PHE A 12 -2.43 -3.85 -0.70
CA PHE A 12 -1.92 -2.68 0.03
C PHE A 12 -2.31 -1.36 -0.63
N GLU A 13 -2.44 -1.32 -1.96
CA GLU A 13 -2.98 -0.17 -2.69
C GLU A 13 -4.46 0.06 -2.35
N ALA A 14 -5.29 -1.00 -2.33
CA ALA A 14 -6.70 -0.90 -1.99
C ALA A 14 -6.94 -0.45 -0.54
N ILE A 15 -6.17 -1.00 0.41
CA ILE A 15 -6.20 -0.55 1.81
C ILE A 15 -5.78 0.91 1.90
N HIS A 16 -4.71 1.31 1.22
CA HIS A 16 -4.24 2.69 1.22
C HIS A 16 -5.31 3.66 0.70
N ASN A 17 -5.97 3.34 -0.41
CA ASN A 17 -7.06 4.14 -0.97
C ASN A 17 -8.24 4.25 0.02
N SER A 18 -8.55 3.17 0.75
CA SER A 18 -9.60 3.18 1.78
C SER A 18 -9.27 4.15 2.92
N VAL A 19 -8.01 4.16 3.38
CA VAL A 19 -7.55 5.08 4.44
C VAL A 19 -7.43 6.52 3.92
N GLU A 20 -7.05 6.71 2.66
CA GLU A 20 -7.07 8.03 2.02
C GLU A 20 -8.49 8.62 2.01
N ALA A 21 -9.52 7.79 1.74
CA ALA A 21 -10.91 8.21 1.88
C ALA A 21 -11.29 8.56 3.33
N MET A 22 -10.78 7.83 4.33
CA MET A 22 -10.96 8.17 5.74
C MET A 22 -10.29 9.49 6.12
N HIS A 23 -9.10 9.77 5.57
CA HIS A 23 -8.41 11.04 5.77
C HIS A 23 -9.20 12.21 5.17
N LEU A 24 -9.73 12.04 3.96
CA LEU A 24 -10.61 13.02 3.32
C LEU A 24 -11.93 13.23 4.09
N ALA A 25 -12.45 12.20 4.73
CA ALA A 25 -13.61 12.28 5.62
C ALA A 25 -13.28 12.92 6.99
N GLY A 26 -12.01 13.21 7.28
CA GLY A 26 -11.55 13.80 8.54
C GLY A 26 -11.50 12.82 9.71
N THR A 27 -11.59 11.51 9.46
CA THR A 27 -11.58 10.47 10.49
C THR A 27 -10.20 9.85 10.71
N ALA A 28 -9.26 10.06 9.78
CA ALA A 28 -7.86 9.71 9.93
C ALA A 28 -6.99 10.98 9.86
N ASP A 29 -5.95 11.06 10.68
CA ASP A 29 -5.00 12.19 10.67
C ASP A 29 -3.83 11.93 9.70
N LYS A 30 -3.04 12.98 9.43
CA LYS A 30 -1.81 12.87 8.64
C LYS A 30 -0.80 11.90 9.24
N GLU A 31 -0.73 11.81 10.57
CA GLU A 31 0.14 10.81 11.22
C GLU A 31 -0.27 9.39 10.83
N THR A 32 -1.57 9.09 10.86
CA THR A 32 -2.12 7.81 10.40
C THR A 32 -1.76 7.56 8.94
N MET A 33 -1.96 8.54 8.05
CA MET A 33 -1.59 8.41 6.64
C MET A 33 -0.10 8.10 6.46
N HIS A 34 0.78 8.69 7.27
CA HIS A 34 2.23 8.44 7.20
C HIS A 34 2.58 7.00 7.59
N SER A 35 2.01 6.47 8.68
CA SER A 35 2.21 5.07 9.07
C SER A 35 1.69 4.08 8.03
N PHE A 36 0.60 4.41 7.34
CA PHE A 36 0.08 3.62 6.23
C PHE A 36 0.97 3.72 4.98
N ASP A 37 1.53 4.88 4.67
CA ASP A 37 2.51 5.02 3.58
C ASP A 37 3.75 4.14 3.83
N GLU A 38 4.30 4.11 5.05
CA GLU A 38 5.46 3.27 5.39
C GLU A 38 5.18 1.76 5.28
N THR A 39 3.95 1.35 5.58
CA THR A 39 3.54 -0.06 5.57
C THR A 39 3.08 -0.51 4.19
N CYS A 40 2.30 0.29 3.47
CA CYS A 40 1.73 -0.05 2.16
C CYS A 40 2.70 0.18 0.99
N LEU A 41 3.59 1.18 1.11
CA LEU A 41 4.55 1.48 0.04
C LEU A 41 5.76 0.57 0.10
N VAL A 42 6.32 0.29 -1.08
CA VAL A 42 7.62 -0.34 -1.20
C VAL A 42 8.64 0.61 -0.61
N SER A 43 9.11 0.28 0.58
CA SER A 43 10.17 1.04 1.23
C SER A 43 11.41 1.00 0.33
N PRO A 44 12.03 2.15 0.01
CA PRO A 44 13.17 2.19 -0.90
C PRO A 44 14.40 1.42 -0.37
N HIS A 45 14.38 1.03 0.91
CA HIS A 45 15.43 0.24 1.56
C HIS A 45 15.14 -1.28 1.62
N VAL A 46 13.95 -1.73 1.22
CA VAL A 46 13.58 -3.15 1.24
C VAL A 46 13.50 -3.67 -0.19
N LYS A 47 14.46 -4.53 -0.56
CA LYS A 47 14.42 -5.27 -1.83
C LYS A 47 13.10 -6.04 -1.87
N PRO A 48 12.31 -5.99 -2.95
CA PRO A 48 11.05 -6.72 -3.02
C PRO A 48 11.35 -8.22 -3.01
N GLN A 49 11.18 -8.87 -1.85
CA GLN A 49 11.05 -10.32 -1.75
C GLN A 49 9.57 -10.63 -2.00
N GLY A 50 9.29 -11.39 -3.05
CA GLY A 50 7.96 -11.96 -3.28
C GLY A 50 7.31 -11.66 -4.62
N ALA A 51 8.08 -11.53 -5.70
CA ALA A 51 7.58 -11.84 -7.04
C ALA A 51 7.68 -13.35 -7.29
N ASP A 52 7.09 -14.18 -6.43
CA ASP A 52 6.83 -15.61 -6.71
C ASP A 52 5.78 -16.15 -5.72
N LEU A 53 4.52 -15.98 -6.07
CA LEU A 53 3.45 -16.89 -5.66
C LEU A 53 2.60 -17.16 -6.91
N LYS A 54 3.25 -17.80 -7.88
CA LYS A 54 2.52 -18.66 -8.82
C LYS A 54 2.06 -19.90 -8.04
N ASP A 55 1.03 -20.57 -8.56
CA ASP A 55 0.51 -21.87 -8.10
C ASP A 55 -0.61 -21.85 -7.03
N ARG A 56 -1.77 -21.27 -7.39
CA ARG A 56 -3.05 -21.64 -6.75
C ARG A 56 -4.20 -21.91 -7.76
N ASP A 57 -3.88 -22.41 -8.95
CA ASP A 57 -4.85 -23.05 -9.86
C ASP A 57 -4.41 -24.47 -10.20
N ALA A 58 -4.58 -25.36 -9.22
CA ALA A 58 -4.59 -26.80 -9.42
C ALA A 58 -5.59 -27.40 -8.42
N LEU A 59 -6.87 -27.33 -8.77
CA LEU A 59 -7.86 -28.39 -8.56
C LEU A 59 -8.95 -28.29 -9.63
#